data_AF-A0A3D4QSE7-F1
#
_entry.id   AF-A0A3D4QSE7-F1
#
_cell.length_a   1.000
_cell.length_b   1.000
_cell.length_c   1.000
_cell.angle_alpha   90.00
_cell.angle_beta   90.00
_cell.angle_gamma   90.00
#
_symmetry.space_group_name_H-M   'P 1'
#
loop_
_entity.id
_entity.type
_entity.pdbx_description
1 polymer ?
#
loop_
_entity_poly.entity_id
_entity_poly.type
_entity_poly.pdbx_seq_one_letter_code
_entity_poly.pdbx_strand_id
1 'polypeptide(L)'
;MKITILPKTPVGKRSVYLFIIFIALSIAGSVISNVQGNTIEYPNPINSPLLGTTIYLTFIIAAIAFITGLKALFKSKDPAILVYIIICIGGYFSIAGLMLFIVGFFQSI
;
A
#
# COMPACT_ATOMS: atom_id res chain seq x y z
N MET A 1 29.20 1.19 0.69
CA MET A 1 28.07 2.10 0.39
C MET A 1 27.73 2.87 1.66
N LYS A 2 27.69 4.21 1.61
CA LYS A 2 27.25 5.00 2.77
C LYS A 2 25.73 4.92 2.84
N ILE A 3 25.21 4.20 3.83
CA ILE A 3 23.76 4.07 4.06
C ILE A 3 23.21 5.46 4.38
N THR A 4 22.12 5.84 3.73
CA THR A 4 21.41 7.10 3.98
C THR A 4 20.01 6.83 4.51
N ILE A 5 19.41 7.77 5.23
CA ILE A 5 18.04 7.59 5.72
C ILE A 5 17.05 7.84 4.58
N LEU A 6 17.17 9.00 3.91
CA LEU A 6 16.31 9.42 2.81
C LEU A 6 16.90 9.02 1.44
N PRO A 7 16.04 8.66 0.46
CA PRO A 7 16.47 8.37 -0.90
C PRO A 7 16.96 9.62 -1.61
N LYS A 8 18.03 9.45 -2.38
CA LYS A 8 18.59 10.51 -3.21
C LYS A 8 18.11 10.43 -4.65
N THR A 9 17.77 9.23 -5.11
CA THR A 9 17.36 9.00 -6.50
C THR A 9 15.91 9.44 -6.72
N PRO A 10 15.55 9.91 -7.94
CA PRO A 10 14.16 10.25 -8.26
C PRO A 10 13.20 9.08 -8.04
N VAL A 11 13.63 7.86 -8.34
CA VAL A 11 12.81 6.64 -8.16
C VAL A 11 12.58 6.34 -6.69
N GLY A 12 13.62 6.44 -5.84
CA GLY A 12 13.46 6.27 -4.40
C GLY A 12 12.59 7.36 -3.77
N LYS A 13 12.70 8.62 -4.21
CA LYS A 13 11.79 9.69 -3.74
C LYS A 13 10.34 9.40 -4.12
N ARG A 14 10.08 8.91 -5.34
CA ARG A 14 8.73 8.49 -5.78
C ARG A 14 8.18 7.36 -4.91
N SER A 15 8.99 6.35 -4.55
CA SER A 15 8.52 5.28 -3.66
C SER A 15 8.10 5.83 -2.29
N VAL A 16 8.81 6.83 -1.76
CA VAL A 16 8.44 7.50 -0.51
C VAL A 16 7.12 8.25 -0.64
N TYR A 17 6.92 9.04 -1.70
CA TYR A 17 5.65 9.73 -1.92
C TYR A 17 4.47 8.75 -2.02
N LEU A 18 4.64 7.65 -2.76
CA LEU A 18 3.62 6.60 -2.88
C LEU A 18 3.33 5.95 -1.51
N PHE A 19 4.36 5.75 -0.69
CA PHE A 19 4.20 5.19 0.65
C PHE A 19 3.50 6.16 1.61
N ILE A 20 3.73 7.47 1.49
CA ILE A 20 2.98 8.47 2.26
C ILE A 20 1.49 8.46 1.86
N ILE A 21 1.19 8.34 0.57
CA ILE A 21 -0.20 8.19 0.09
C ILE A 21 -0.84 6.91 0.64
N PHE A 22 -0.10 5.79 0.68
CA PHE A 22 -0.55 4.56 1.32
C PHE A 22 -0.95 4.75 2.79
N ILE A 23 -0.13 5.46 3.57
CA ILE A 23 -0.44 5.77 4.97
C ILE A 23 -1.69 6.65 5.05
N ALA A 24 -1.78 7.69 4.23
CA ALA A 24 -2.93 8.60 4.21
C ALA A 24 -4.23 7.86 3.88
N LEU A 25 -4.22 6.96 2.90
CA LEU A 25 -5.38 6.14 2.54
C LEU A 25 -5.75 5.14 3.64
N SER A 26 -4.76 4.57 4.33
CA SER A 26 -5.00 3.67 5.48
C SER A 26 -5.70 4.41 6.63
N ILE A 27 -5.24 5.63 6.93
CA ILE A 27 -5.89 6.50 7.93
C ILE A 27 -7.30 6.87 7.46
N ALA A 28 -7.47 7.26 6.19
CA ALA A 28 -8.77 7.59 5.62
C ALA A 28 -9.74 6.41 5.72
N GLY A 29 -9.31 5.19 5.39
CA GLY A 29 -10.11 3.97 5.54
C GLY A 29 -10.55 3.74 6.99
N SER A 30 -9.65 3.94 7.95
CA SER A 30 -9.98 3.84 9.38
C SER A 30 -11.01 4.89 9.81
N VAL A 31 -10.85 6.14 9.38
CA VAL A 31 -11.81 7.22 9.67
C VAL A 31 -13.17 6.93 9.06
N ILE A 32 -13.22 6.51 7.79
CA ILE A 32 -14.48 6.15 7.10
C ILE A 32 -15.18 5.01 7.84
N SER A 33 -14.44 3.96 8.22
CA SER A 33 -14.99 2.82 8.96
C SER A 33 -15.64 3.24 10.28
N ASN A 34 -14.95 4.10 11.04
CA ASN A 34 -15.46 4.61 12.32
C ASN A 34 -16.71 5.49 12.15
N VAL A 35 -16.70 6.40 11.17
CA VAL A 35 -17.84 7.31 10.91
C VAL A 35 -19.07 6.55 10.42
N GLN A 36 -18.88 5.50 9.62
CA GLN A 36 -19.98 4.67 9.11
C GLN A 36 -20.49 3.65 10.14
N GLY A 37 -19.82 3.47 11.28
CA GLY A 37 -20.13 2.41 12.22
C GLY A 37 -20.05 1.03 11.57
N ASN A 38 -19.09 0.83 10.66
CA ASN A 38 -19.04 -0.36 9.81
C ASN A 38 -18.79 -1.63 10.65
N THR A 39 -19.71 -2.59 10.55
CA THR A 39 -19.62 -3.90 11.20
C THR A 39 -19.12 -5.01 10.26
N ILE A 40 -18.94 -4.69 8.97
CA ILE A 40 -18.47 -5.64 7.96
C ILE A 40 -16.96 -5.85 8.15
N GLU A 41 -16.56 -7.09 8.45
CA GLU A 41 -15.15 -7.45 8.66
C GLU A 41 -14.30 -7.26 7.39
N TYR A 42 -14.87 -7.57 6.22
CA TYR A 42 -14.22 -7.42 4.91
C TYR A 42 -15.08 -6.60 3.94
N PRO A 43 -15.10 -5.26 4.10
CA PRO A 43 -15.87 -4.40 3.22
C PRO A 43 -15.25 -4.39 1.82
N ASN A 44 -16.09 -4.67 0.83
CA ASN A 44 -15.74 -4.64 -0.59
C ASN A 44 -16.48 -3.49 -1.30
N PRO A 45 -16.08 -3.08 -2.51
CA PRO A 45 -16.73 -1.97 -3.20
C PRO A 45 -18.21 -2.18 -3.54
N ILE A 46 -18.71 -3.41 -3.45
CA ILE A 46 -20.12 -3.74 -3.75
C ILE A 46 -21.00 -3.48 -2.51
N ASN A 47 -20.58 -3.96 -1.34
CA ASN A 47 -21.35 -3.83 -0.10
C ASN A 47 -21.07 -2.53 0.67
N SER A 48 -19.90 -1.92 0.49
CA SER A 48 -19.55 -0.61 1.03
C SER A 48 -18.72 0.18 0.00
N PRO A 49 -19.38 0.89 -0.93
CA PRO A 49 -18.71 1.54 -2.05
C PRO A 49 -17.58 2.48 -1.64
N LEU A 50 -17.79 3.32 -0.62
CA LEU A 50 -16.77 4.27 -0.18
C LEU A 50 -15.61 3.59 0.57
N LEU A 51 -15.92 2.77 1.59
CA LEU A 51 -14.91 2.13 2.42
C LEU A 51 -14.13 1.05 1.64
N GLY A 52 -14.85 0.19 0.93
CA GLY A 52 -14.28 -0.86 0.10
C GLY A 52 -13.38 -0.31 -1.00
N THR A 53 -13.82 0.74 -1.72
CA THR A 53 -12.96 1.39 -2.73
C THR A 53 -11.71 1.98 -2.09
N THR A 54 -11.84 2.64 -0.93
CA THR A 54 -10.68 3.22 -0.23
C THR A 54 -9.67 2.14 0.18
N ILE A 55 -10.14 1.01 0.72
CA ILE A 55 -9.30 -0.12 1.12
C ILE A 55 -8.58 -0.73 -0.10
N TYR A 56 -9.30 -0.95 -1.21
CA TYR A 56 -8.69 -1.54 -2.41
C TYR A 56 -7.65 -0.61 -3.03
N LEU A 57 -7.92 0.70 -3.09
CA LEU A 57 -6.94 1.70 -3.51
C LEU A 57 -5.70 1.71 -2.59
N THR A 58 -5.90 1.51 -1.29
CA THR A 58 -4.81 1.39 -0.30
C THR A 58 -3.88 0.23 -0.65
N PHE A 59 -4.42 -0.95 -0.98
CA PHE A 59 -3.61 -2.10 -1.37
C PHE A 59 -2.92 -1.91 -2.73
N ILE A 60 -3.60 -1.31 -3.70
CA ILE A 60 -3.03 -1.00 -5.01
C ILE A 60 -1.84 -0.06 -4.86
N ILE A 61 -1.98 1.02 -4.07
CA ILE A 61 -0.88 1.97 -3.87
C ILE A 61 0.29 1.31 -3.11
N ALA A 62 0.03 0.39 -2.18
CA ALA A 62 1.06 -0.39 -1.51
C ALA A 62 1.86 -1.24 -2.51
N ALA A 63 1.17 -1.91 -3.45
CA ALA A 63 1.81 -2.69 -4.50
C ALA A 63 2.67 -1.81 -5.43
N ILE A 64 2.17 -0.64 -5.83
CA ILE A 64 2.92 0.30 -6.68
C ILE A 64 4.14 0.85 -5.91
N ALA A 65 3.99 1.19 -4.63
CA ALA A 65 5.09 1.62 -3.76
C ALA A 65 6.16 0.53 -3.62
N PHE A 66 5.74 -0.73 -3.42
CA PHE A 66 6.62 -1.90 -3.37
C PHE A 66 7.43 -2.08 -4.66
N ILE A 67 6.77 -2.12 -5.82
CA ILE A 67 7.43 -2.27 -7.12
C ILE A 67 8.39 -1.10 -7.38
N THR A 68 7.99 0.12 -7.02
CA THR A 68 8.84 1.31 -7.17
C THR A 68 10.04 1.26 -6.23
N GLY A 69 9.86 0.78 -5.01
CA GLY A 69 10.94 0.52 -4.05
C GLY A 69 11.93 -0.52 -4.57
N LEU A 70 11.46 -1.65 -5.09
CA LEU A 70 12.31 -2.67 -5.73
C LEU A 70 13.10 -2.10 -6.92
N LYS A 71 12.46 -1.27 -7.75
CA LYS A 71 13.15 -0.57 -8.84
C LYS A 71 14.23 0.38 -8.31
N ALA A 72 13.95 1.14 -7.25
CA ALA A 72 14.95 2.02 -6.62
C ALA A 72 16.15 1.24 -6.07
N LEU A 73 15.89 0.10 -5.42
CA LEU A 73 16.91 -0.77 -4.86
C LEU A 73 17.78 -1.45 -5.94
N PHE A 74 17.15 -2.14 -6.91
CA PHE A 74 17.89 -2.95 -7.87
C PHE A 74 18.41 -2.17 -9.09
N LYS A 75 17.62 -1.23 -9.62
CA LYS A 75 18.01 -0.48 -10.83
C LYS A 75 18.77 0.80 -10.50
N SER A 76 18.27 1.59 -9.57
CA SER A 76 18.90 2.87 -9.19
C SER A 76 19.97 2.72 -8.11
N LYS A 77 20.11 1.52 -7.52
CA LYS A 77 21.07 1.19 -6.46
C LYS A 77 21.01 2.20 -5.29
N ASP A 78 19.81 2.68 -4.96
CA ASP A 78 19.61 3.66 -3.89
C ASP A 78 19.81 2.99 -2.51
N PRO A 79 20.83 3.37 -1.72
CA PRO A 79 21.17 2.69 -0.47
C PRO A 79 20.33 3.19 0.73
N ALA A 80 19.21 3.88 0.47
CA ALA A 80 18.43 4.50 1.53
C ALA A 80 17.61 3.49 2.35
N ILE A 81 17.73 3.54 3.68
CA ILE A 81 17.01 2.66 4.62
C ILE A 81 15.50 2.71 4.38
N LEU A 82 14.97 3.90 4.11
CA LEU A 82 13.54 4.08 3.89
C LEU A 82 13.03 3.28 2.68
N VAL A 83 13.84 3.07 1.64
CA VAL A 83 13.48 2.23 0.49
C VAL A 83 13.30 0.78 0.93
N TYR A 84 14.19 0.25 1.77
CA TYR A 84 14.06 -1.11 2.31
C TYR A 84 12.80 -1.27 3.17
N ILE A 85 12.49 -0.29 4.02
CA ILE A 85 11.27 -0.28 4.84
C ILE A 85 10.03 -0.31 3.94
N ILE A 86 10.00 0.52 2.89
CA ILE A 86 8.90 0.57 1.93
C ILE A 86 8.74 -0.78 1.21
N ILE A 87 9.84 -1.44 0.85
CA ILE A 87 9.79 -2.76 0.23
C ILE A 87 9.17 -3.78 1.19
N CYS A 88 9.61 -3.84 2.45
CA CYS A 88 9.09 -4.80 3.41
C CYS A 88 7.60 -4.57 3.70
N ILE A 89 7.22 -3.34 4.04
CA ILE A 89 5.84 -2.99 4.41
C ILE A 89 4.92 -3.06 3.19
N GLY A 90 5.30 -2.41 2.09
CA GLY A 90 4.52 -2.40 0.85
C GLY A 90 4.34 -3.81 0.30
N GLY A 91 5.38 -4.64 0.35
CA GLY A 91 5.33 -6.05 -0.04
C GLY A 91 4.30 -6.83 0.78
N TYR A 92 4.38 -6.75 2.11
CA TYR A 92 3.42 -7.41 3.00
C TYR A 92 1.97 -7.01 2.69
N PHE A 93 1.67 -5.70 2.63
CA PHE A 93 0.31 -5.23 2.37
C PHE A 93 -0.16 -5.53 0.94
N SER A 94 0.73 -5.54 -0.05
CA SER A 94 0.36 -5.91 -1.42
C SER A 94 -0.04 -7.39 -1.53
N ILE A 95 0.65 -8.28 -0.83
CA ILE A 95 0.29 -9.71 -0.76
C ILE A 95 -1.02 -9.89 -0.01
N ALA A 96 -1.20 -9.21 1.12
CA ALA A 96 -2.45 -9.26 1.87
C ALA A 96 -3.65 -8.79 1.03
N GLY A 97 -3.49 -7.67 0.31
CA GLY A 97 -4.53 -7.15 -0.59
C GLY A 97 -4.86 -8.12 -1.74
N LEU A 98 -3.85 -8.78 -2.32
CA LEU A 98 -4.06 -9.82 -3.32
C LEU A 98 -4.86 -11.01 -2.76
N MET A 99 -4.55 -11.45 -1.55
CA MET A 99 -5.28 -12.54 -0.90
C MET A 99 -6.73 -12.16 -0.64
N LEU A 100 -7.00 -10.95 -0.14
CA LEU A 100 -8.36 -10.44 0.06
C LEU A 100 -9.14 -10.37 -1.26
N PHE A 101 -8.49 -9.94 -2.35
CA PHE A 101 -9.10 -9.91 -3.67
C PHE A 101 -9.51 -11.31 -4.14
N ILE A 102 -8.60 -12.29 -3.99
CA ILE A 102 -8.83 -13.67 -4.39
C ILE A 102 -9.97 -14.28 -3.56
N VAL A 103 -9.93 -14.16 -2.24
CA VAL A 103 -10.97 -14.70 -1.35
C VAL A 103 -12.32 -14.05 -1.63
N GLY A 104 -12.37 -12.72 -1.75
CA GLY A 104 -13.61 -12.00 -2.07
C GLY A 104 -14.19 -12.37 -3.44
N PHE A 105 -13.34 -12.63 -4.44
CA PHE A 105 -13.77 -13.11 -5.75
C PHE A 105 -14.42 -14.50 -5.67
N PHE A 106 -13.79 -15.46 -4.98
CA PHE A 106 -14.33 -16.80 -4.83
C PHE A 106 -15.61 -16.87 -3.98
N GLN A 107 -15.84 -15.94 -3.07
CA GLN A 107 -17.10 -15.85 -2.32
C GLN A 107 -18.26 -15.26 -3.14
N SER A 108 -17.98 -14.65 -4.29
CA SER A 108 -18.97 -13.97 -5.14
C SER A 108 -19.45 -14.79 -6.35
N ILE A 109 -18.86 -15.97 -6.57
CA ILE A 109 -19.24 -16.97 -7.59
C ILE A 109 -20.06 -18.06 -6.92
#